data_AF-A0A7V9BYS7-F1
#
_entry.id   AF-A0A7V9BYS7-F1
#
_cell.length_a   1.000
_cell.length_b   1.000
_cell.length_c   1.000
_cell.angle_alpha   90.00
_cell.angle_beta   90.00
_cell.angle_gamma   90.00
#
_symmetry.space_group_name_H-M   'P 1'
#
loop_
_entity.id
_entity.type
_entity.pdbx_description
1 polymer ?
#
loop_
_entity_poly.entity_id
_entity_poly.type
_entity_poly.pdbx_seq_one_letter_code
_entity_poly.pdbx_strand_id
1 'polypeptide(L)'
;MSRIVVLDPTAAPPDVDADPGPDAGSVAGRIVGIRYDTAWKSFEWVIDEWIARLQDAGADVRRWCAGNRIGDEGERTRTELESFATDVDIAVVGLGN
;
A
#
# COMPACT_ATOMS: atom_id res chain seq x y z
N MET A 1 -49.53 14.43 11.36
CA MET A 1 -48.29 14.37 10.55
C MET A 1 -47.76 12.96 10.64
N SER A 2 -47.81 12.19 9.55
CA SER A 2 -47.23 10.84 9.52
C SER A 2 -45.72 10.93 9.32
N ARG A 3 -44.97 10.20 10.13
CA ARG A 3 -43.51 10.16 10.11
C ARG A 3 -43.06 9.00 9.22
N ILE A 4 -42.10 9.25 8.35
CA ILE A 4 -41.53 8.21 7.46
C ILE A 4 -40.38 7.53 8.23
N VAL A 5 -40.30 6.21 8.12
CA VAL A 5 -39.18 5.40 8.64
C VAL A 5 -38.18 5.19 7.51
N VAL A 6 -36.97 5.70 7.68
CA VAL A 6 -35.84 5.43 6.79
C VAL A 6 -35.11 4.20 7.34
N LEU A 7 -35.05 3.14 6.54
CA LEU A 7 -34.28 1.95 6.86
C LEU A 7 -32.87 2.13 6.32
N ASP A 8 -31.87 1.78 7.13
CA ASP A 8 -30.48 1.70 6.71
C ASP A 8 -30.18 0.26 6.29
N PRO A 9 -30.00 -0.02 4.98
CA PRO A 9 -29.69 -1.36 4.50
C PRO A 9 -28.21 -1.71 4.63
N THR A 10 -27.39 -0.86 5.23
CA THR A 10 -25.95 -1.13 5.38
C THR A 10 -25.69 -2.06 6.55
N ALA A 11 -24.80 -3.03 6.34
CA ALA A 11 -24.23 -3.80 7.43
C ALA A 11 -23.28 -2.89 8.22
N ALA A 12 -23.22 -3.08 9.54
CA ALA A 12 -22.17 -2.46 10.34
C ALA A 12 -20.79 -2.87 9.77
N PRO A 13 -19.81 -1.96 9.72
CA PRO A 13 -18.45 -2.33 9.33
C PRO A 13 -17.95 -3.44 10.27
N PRO A 14 -17.08 -4.35 9.78
CA PRO A 14 -16.43 -5.31 10.65
C PRO A 14 -15.64 -4.57 11.73
N ASP A 15 -15.45 -5.21 12.89
CA ASP A 15 -14.50 -4.72 13.88
C ASP A 15 -13.13 -4.60 13.22
N VAL A 16 -12.57 -3.40 13.25
CA VAL A 16 -11.25 -3.13 12.70
C VAL A 16 -10.22 -3.55 13.75
N ASP A 17 -9.42 -4.55 13.41
CA ASP A 17 -8.20 -4.82 14.17
C ASP A 17 -7.22 -3.67 13.94
N ALA A 18 -6.85 -2.99 15.01
CA ALA A 18 -5.90 -1.88 14.98
C ALA A 18 -4.44 -2.36 15.00
N ASP A 19 -4.19 -3.66 14.76
CA ASP A 19 -2.86 -4.24 14.66
C ASP A 19 -1.99 -3.40 13.70
N PRO A 20 -0.90 -2.78 14.20
CA PRO A 20 0.02 -2.00 13.38
C PRO A 20 0.83 -2.86 12.40
N GLY A 21 0.69 -4.18 12.46
CA GLY A 21 1.49 -5.14 11.74
C GLY A 21 2.82 -5.42 12.44
N PRO A 22 3.72 -6.16 11.78
CA PRO A 22 5.00 -6.52 12.36
C PRO A 22 5.87 -5.27 12.63
N ASP A 23 6.57 -5.28 13.76
CA ASP A 23 7.56 -4.25 14.07
C ASP A 23 8.72 -4.31 13.07
N ALA A 24 8.85 -3.25 12.28
CA ALA A 24 9.93 -3.11 11.30
C ALA A 24 11.28 -2.75 11.95
N GLY A 25 11.29 -2.34 13.22
CA GLY A 25 12.46 -1.80 13.90
C GLY A 25 12.96 -0.50 13.25
N SER A 26 14.26 -0.22 13.40
CA SER A 26 14.88 0.94 12.75
C SER A 26 14.93 0.78 11.24
N VAL A 27 14.54 1.84 10.51
CA VAL A 27 14.62 1.92 9.05
C VAL A 27 15.92 2.55 8.55
N ALA A 28 16.74 3.11 9.43
CA ALA A 28 17.99 3.77 9.05
C ALA A 28 18.96 2.77 8.38
N GLY A 29 19.43 3.13 7.18
CA GLY A 29 20.32 2.30 6.37
C GLY A 29 19.64 1.11 5.67
N ARG A 30 18.31 1.00 5.74
CA ARG A 30 17.52 -0.06 5.07
C ARG A 30 16.83 0.45 3.81
N ILE A 31 16.47 -0.49 2.94
CA ILE A 31 15.68 -0.25 1.73
C ILE A 31 14.20 -0.44 2.07
N VAL A 32 13.44 0.65 2.04
CA VAL A 32 11.98 0.64 2.18
C VAL A 32 11.34 0.72 0.80
N GLY A 33 10.64 -0.33 0.41
CA GLY A 33 9.86 -0.40 -0.81
C GLY A 33 8.46 0.20 -0.63
N ILE A 34 8.04 1.06 -1.54
CA ILE A 34 6.65 1.53 -1.67
C ILE A 34 6.07 0.93 -2.95
N ARG A 35 5.16 -0.03 -2.80
CA ARG A 35 4.37 -0.60 -3.90
C ARG A 35 3.07 0.17 -4.03
N TYR A 36 2.73 0.59 -5.24
CA TYR A 36 1.44 1.25 -5.53
C TYR A 36 0.85 0.77 -6.86
N ASP A 37 -0.35 1.24 -7.18
CA ASP A 37 -1.12 0.84 -8.36
C ASP A 37 -1.88 2.05 -8.89
N THR A 38 -1.95 2.19 -10.21
CA THR A 38 -2.67 3.29 -10.88
C THR A 38 -4.18 3.27 -10.63
N ALA A 39 -4.74 2.11 -10.23
CA ALA A 39 -6.14 2.00 -9.86
C ALA A 39 -6.49 2.79 -8.58
N TRP A 40 -5.51 3.08 -7.69
CA TRP A 40 -5.73 3.78 -6.43
C TRP A 40 -5.06 5.16 -6.39
N LYS A 41 -5.59 6.10 -7.18
CA LYS A 41 -5.02 7.45 -7.33
C LYS A 41 -4.86 8.24 -6.04
N SER A 42 -5.73 8.04 -5.04
CA SER A 42 -5.57 8.76 -3.76
C SER A 42 -4.33 8.33 -2.98
N PHE A 43 -3.78 7.14 -3.24
CA PHE A 43 -2.53 6.71 -2.63
C PHE A 43 -1.35 7.53 -3.17
N GLU A 44 -1.38 7.94 -4.44
CA GLU A 44 -0.35 8.82 -5.02
C GLU A 44 -0.19 10.14 -4.25
N TRP A 45 -1.28 10.65 -3.64
CA TRP A 45 -1.24 11.90 -2.87
C TRP A 45 -0.44 11.79 -1.56
N VAL A 46 -0.28 10.59 -1.02
CA VAL A 46 0.42 10.38 0.26
C VAL A 46 1.82 9.78 0.07
N ILE A 47 2.14 9.23 -1.10
CA ILE A 47 3.45 8.61 -1.37
C ILE A 47 4.60 9.59 -1.14
N ASP A 48 4.51 10.82 -1.64
CA ASP A 48 5.60 11.80 -1.52
C ASP A 48 5.89 12.18 -0.05
N GLU A 49 4.83 12.30 0.77
CA GLU A 49 4.96 12.53 2.21
C GLU A 49 5.65 11.36 2.91
N TRP A 50 5.27 10.13 2.58
CA TRP A 50 5.88 8.93 3.14
C TRP A 50 7.36 8.81 2.76
N ILE A 51 7.70 9.08 1.51
CA ILE A 51 9.08 9.07 1.02
C ILE A 51 9.93 10.06 1.81
N ALA A 52 9.46 11.30 1.95
CA ALA A 52 10.19 12.34 2.68
C ALA A 52 10.46 11.90 4.12
N ARG A 53 9.44 11.39 4.83
CA ARG A 53 9.58 10.95 6.23
C ARG A 53 10.48 9.73 6.41
N LEU A 54 10.45 8.78 5.48
CA LEU A 54 11.31 7.60 5.51
C LEU A 54 12.77 7.97 5.22
N GLN A 55 13.00 8.88 4.27
CA GLN A 55 14.33 9.40 3.97
C GLN A 55 14.90 10.22 5.13
N ASP A 56 14.08 11.07 5.78
CA ASP A 56 14.47 11.79 6.99
C ASP A 56 14.84 10.84 8.15
N ALA A 57 14.21 9.67 8.20
CA ALA A 57 14.55 8.59 9.13
C ALA A 57 15.79 7.76 8.70
N GLY A 58 16.43 8.11 7.59
CA GLY A 58 17.67 7.50 7.10
C GLY A 58 17.48 6.27 6.22
N ALA A 59 16.27 6.02 5.71
CA ALA A 59 16.01 4.90 4.79
C ALA A 59 16.35 5.27 3.34
N ASP A 60 16.73 4.27 2.54
CA ASP A 60 16.68 4.33 1.08
C ASP A 60 15.28 3.91 0.62
N VAL A 61 14.62 4.70 -0.22
CA VAL A 61 13.22 4.46 -0.59
C VAL A 61 13.09 4.12 -2.06
N ARG A 62 12.52 2.94 -2.36
CA ARG A 62 12.27 2.47 -3.73
C ARG A 62 10.78 2.45 -4.02
N ARG A 63 10.38 3.05 -5.14
CA ARG A 63 9.00 3.01 -5.61
C ARG A 63 8.84 1.96 -6.70
N TRP A 64 7.75 1.21 -6.66
CA TRP A 64 7.32 0.36 -7.76
C TRP A 64 5.82 0.49 -8.01
N CYS A 65 5.46 0.90 -9.22
CA CYS A 65 4.07 0.89 -9.67
C CYS A 65 3.79 -0.48 -10.31
N ALA A 66 2.84 -1.22 -9.75
CA ALA A 66 2.42 -2.46 -10.38
C ALA A 66 1.77 -2.18 -11.75
N GLY A 67 2.18 -2.94 -12.76
CA GLY A 67 1.56 -2.98 -14.07
C GLY A 67 0.34 -3.90 -14.14
N ASN A 68 -0.12 -4.20 -15.36
CA ASN A 68 -1.20 -5.15 -15.58
C ASN A 68 -0.80 -6.59 -15.18
N ARG A 69 -1.79 -7.47 -14.98
CA ARG A 69 -1.61 -8.86 -14.51
C ARG A 69 -1.93 -9.91 -15.58
N ILE A 70 -2.08 -9.51 -16.85
CA ILE A 70 -2.55 -10.39 -17.93
C ILE A 70 -1.57 -10.36 -19.11
N GLY A 71 -1.37 -11.51 -19.76
CA GLY A 71 -0.51 -11.66 -20.93
C GLY A 71 0.95 -11.35 -20.63
N ASP A 72 1.69 -10.90 -21.65
CA ASP A 72 3.12 -10.60 -21.55
C ASP A 72 3.44 -9.50 -20.52
N GLU A 73 2.52 -8.55 -20.34
CA GLU A 73 2.64 -7.51 -19.31
C GLU A 73 2.44 -8.09 -17.90
N GLY A 74 1.56 -9.08 -17.76
CA GLY A 74 1.35 -9.82 -16.52
C GLY A 74 2.60 -10.59 -16.08
N GLU A 75 3.24 -11.31 -17.00
CA GLU A 75 4.49 -12.01 -16.69
C GLU A 75 5.61 -11.05 -16.29
N ARG A 76 5.72 -9.90 -16.98
CA ARG A 76 6.68 -8.86 -16.62
C ARG A 76 6.42 -8.30 -15.23
N THR A 77 5.17 -7.93 -14.94
CA THR A 77 4.77 -7.40 -13.63
C THR A 77 5.02 -8.41 -12.51
N ARG A 78 4.82 -9.70 -12.78
CA ARG A 78 5.15 -10.78 -11.83
C ARG A 78 6.65 -10.85 -11.56
N THR A 79 7.48 -10.82 -12.59
CA THR A 79 8.95 -10.80 -12.42
C THR A 79 9.41 -9.55 -11.67
N GLU A 80 8.88 -8.38 -12.00
CA GLU A 80 9.20 -7.14 -11.29
C GLU A 80 8.76 -7.19 -9.82
N LEU A 81 7.61 -7.79 -9.50
CA LEU A 81 7.15 -8.00 -8.13
C LEU A 81 8.10 -8.91 -7.36
N GLU A 82 8.55 -10.01 -7.97
CA GLU A 82 9.51 -10.94 -7.37
C GLU A 82 10.84 -10.24 -7.06
N SER A 83 11.36 -9.44 -8.00
CA SER A 83 12.54 -8.61 -7.77
C SER A 83 12.31 -7.60 -6.66
N PHE A 84 11.20 -6.85 -6.70
CA PHE A 84 10.87 -5.86 -5.66
C PHE A 84 10.81 -6.50 -4.27
N ALA A 85 10.12 -7.63 -4.12
CA ALA A 85 9.98 -8.32 -2.83
C ALA A 85 11.31 -8.88 -2.31
N THR A 86 12.25 -9.19 -3.21
CA THR A 86 13.59 -9.70 -2.84
C THR A 86 14.56 -8.56 -2.48
N ASP A 87 14.39 -7.40 -3.10
CA ASP A 87 15.33 -6.29 -3.04
C ASP A 87 15.10 -5.31 -1.88
N VAL A 88 13.94 -5.38 -1.21
CA VAL A 88 13.56 -4.45 -0.13
C VAL A 88 13.59 -5.15 1.23
N ASP A 89 14.03 -4.44 2.26
CA ASP A 89 14.03 -4.95 3.64
C ASP A 89 12.63 -4.86 4.25
N ILE A 90 11.88 -3.82 3.87
CA ILE A 90 10.54 -3.49 4.38
C ILE A 90 9.68 -3.04 3.20
N ALA A 91 8.43 -3.49 3.14
CA ALA A 91 7.49 -3.08 2.10
C ALA A 91 6.26 -2.37 2.70
N VAL A 92 5.98 -1.18 2.19
CA VAL A 92 4.70 -0.48 2.34
C VAL A 92 3.89 -0.75 1.07
N VAL A 93 2.75 -1.41 1.22
CA VAL A 93 1.95 -1.87 0.09
C VAL A 93 0.65 -1.07 0.04
N GLY A 94 0.58 -0.13 -0.91
CA GLY A 94 -0.64 0.59 -1.25
C GLY A 94 -1.60 -0.27 -2.06
N LEU A 95 -2.29 -1.21 -1.40
CA LEU A 95 -3.63 -1.74 -1.69
C LEU A 95 -3.89 -2.98 -0.81
N GLY A 96 -5.00 -2.95 -0.09
CA GLY A 96 -5.63 -4.14 0.48
C GLY A 96 -6.76 -4.61 -0.45
N ASN A 97 -6.47 -5.65 -1.24
CA ASN A 97 -7.30 -6.83 -1.49
C ASN A 97 -6.62 -7.72 -2.52
#